data_AF-J2GJJ4-F1
#
_entry.id   AF-J2GJJ4-F1
#
_cell.length_a   1.000
_cell.length_b   1.000
_cell.length_c   1.000
_cell.angle_alpha   90.00
_cell.angle_beta   90.00
_cell.angle_gamma   90.00
#
_symmetry.space_group_name_H-M   'P 1'
#
loop_
_entity.id
_entity.type
_entity.pdbx_description
1 polymer ?
#
loop_
_entity_poly.entity_id
_entity_poly.type
_entity_poly.pdbx_seq_one_letter_code
_entity_poly.pdbx_strand_id
1 'polypeptide(L)' 'MGIPGIDTTRLGRVGEADDGASVILFAASDLSMFMTGSTLPVDGGTAA' A
#
# COMPACT_ATOMS: atom_id res chain seq x y z
N MET A 1 21.86 -2.30 -13.57
CA MET A 1 21.83 -2.13 -12.10
C MET A 1 20.54 -1.39 -11.82
N GLY A 2 19.55 -2.06 -11.21
CA GLY A 2 18.20 -1.54 -11.02
C GLY A 2 18.18 -0.36 -10.04
N ILE A 3 17.13 0.44 -10.05
CA ILE A 3 17.02 1.52 -9.07
C ILE A 3 16.83 0.91 -7.67
N PRO A 4 17.66 1.28 -6.67
CA PRO A 4 17.53 0.74 -5.32
C PRO A 4 16.10 0.92 -4.78
N GLY A 5 15.48 -0.18 -4.32
CA GLY A 5 14.12 -0.19 -3.76
C GLY A 5 13.02 -0.69 -4.70
N ILE A 6 13.24 -0.77 -6.01
CA ILE A 6 12.30 -1.46 -6.93
C ILE A 6 12.45 -2.99 -6.82
N ASP A 7 13.69 -3.49 -6.75
CA ASP A 7 13.98 -4.92 -6.81
C ASP A 7 13.44 -5.70 -5.60
N THR A 8 13.14 -5.01 -4.49
CA THR A 8 12.56 -5.59 -3.27
C THR A 8 11.03 -5.57 -3.25
N THR A 9 10.41 -4.77 -4.11
CA THR A 9 8.95 -4.67 -4.24
C THR A 9 8.45 -5.78 -5.16
N ARG A 10 7.47 -6.59 -4.70
CA ARG A 10 6.86 -7.65 -5.54
C ARG A 10 6.10 -7.11 -6.74
N LEU A 11 5.71 -5.83 -6.70
CA LEU A 11 5.10 -5.12 -7.84
C LEU A 11 6.12 -4.64 -8.90
N GLY A 12 7.43 -4.69 -8.63
CA GLY A 12 8.47 -4.24 -9.56
C GLY A 12 8.42 -2.76 -9.94
N ARG A 13 7.76 -1.90 -9.15
CA ARG A 13 7.67 -0.46 -9.38
C ARG A 13 7.68 0.34 -8.08
N VAL A 14 8.01 1.62 -8.17
CA VAL A 14 7.80 2.57 -7.07
C VAL A 14 6.30 2.85 -6.90
N GLY A 15 5.86 2.98 -5.65
CA GLY A 15 4.49 3.40 -5.33
C GLY A 15 4.24 4.85 -5.74
N GLU A 16 3.03 5.14 -6.18
CA GLU A 16 2.57 6.49 -6.50
C GLU A 16 1.65 6.99 -5.38
N ALA A 17 1.42 8.31 -5.32
CA ALA A 17 0.56 8.91 -4.29
C ALA A 17 -0.86 8.30 -4.29
N ASP A 18 -1.35 7.92 -5.47
CA ASP A 18 -2.68 7.35 -5.67
C ASP A 18 -2.83 5.95 -5.07
N ASP A 19 -1.74 5.17 -4.95
CA ASP A 19 -1.74 3.86 -4.30
C ASP A 19 -2.11 4.02 -2.82
N GLY A 20 -1.51 5.00 -2.14
CA GLY A 20 -1.82 5.33 -0.75
C GLY A 20 -3.19 5.99 -0.58
N ALA A 21 -3.54 6.93 -1.46
CA ALA A 21 -4.81 7.63 -1.41
C ALA A 21 -6.00 6.68 -1.54
N SER A 22 -5.91 5.66 -2.39
CA SER A 22 -6.96 4.65 -2.57
C SER A 22 -7.19 3.81 -1.31
N VAL A 23 -6.12 3.43 -0.60
CA VAL A 23 -6.22 2.67 0.66
C VAL A 23 -6.78 3.55 1.79
N ILE A 24 -6.38 4.82 1.84
CA ILE A 24 -6.95 5.80 2.78
C ILE A 24 -8.44 6.00 2.51
N LEU A 25 -8.83 6.13 1.24
CA LEU A 25 -10.24 6.26 0.84
C LEU A 25 -11.05 5.04 1.29
N PHE A 26 -10.52 3.82 1.08
CA PHE A 26 -11.15 2.60 1.59
C PHE A 26 -11.35 2.67 3.11
N ALA A 27 -10.29 2.98 3.86
CA ALA A 27 -10.31 3.03 5.33
C ALA A 27 -11.23 4.13 5.91
N ALA A 28 -11.44 5.21 5.16
CA ALA A 28 -12.32 6.31 5.53
C ALA A 28 -13.78 6.10 5.08
N SER A 29 -14.04 5.07 4.27
CA SER A 29 -15.37 4.80 3.72
C SER A 29 -16.18 3.83 4.59
N ASP A 30 -17.48 3.74 4.32
CA ASP A 30 -18.36 2.76 4.97
C ASP A 30 -17.98 1.30 4.65
N LEU A 31 -17.14 1.06 3.62
CA LEU A 31 -16.66 -0.29 3.28
C LEU A 31 -15.82 -0.91 4.41
N SER A 32 -15.21 -0.08 5.27
CA SER A 32 -14.43 -0.53 6.42
C SER A 32 -15.15 -0.30 7.75
N MET A 33 -16.49 -0.14 7.77
CA MET A 33 -17.25 0.26 8.96
C MET A 33 -17.10 -0.65 10.20
N PHE A 34 -16.66 -1.89 10.01
CA PHE A 34 -16.44 -2.85 11.10
C PHE A 34 -14.95 -3.22 11.30
N MET A 35 -14.06 -2.55 10.58
CA MET A 35 -12.62 -2.78 10.65
C MET A 35 -11.98 -1.71 11.56
N THR A 36 -11.34 -2.15 12.64
CA THR A 36 -10.62 -1.28 13.58
C THR A 36 -9.38 -1.98 14.13
N GLY A 37 -8.46 -1.23 14.72
CA GLY A 37 -7.22 -1.76 15.32
C GLY A 37 -6.29 -2.48 14.33
N SER A 38 -6.51 -2.30 13.02
CA SER A 38 -5.79 -3.00 11.96
C SER A 38 -4.82 -2.07 11.24
N THR A 39 -3.69 -2.59 10.80
CA THR A 39 -2.73 -1.86 9.94
C THR A 39 -2.85 -2.39 8.51
N LEU A 40 -3.01 -1.49 7.55
CA LEU A 40 -3.05 -1.79 6.12
C LEU A 40 -1.72 -1.36 5.48
N PRO A 41 -0.78 -2.29 5.21
CA PRO A 41 0.48 -1.94 4.57
C PRO A 41 0.27 -1.54 3.10
N VAL A 42 0.93 -0.46 2.69
CA VAL A 42 0.94 0.05 1.30
C VAL A 42 2.38 0.19 0.83
N ASP A 43 3.02 -0.94 0.51
CA ASP A 43 4.46 -1.02 0.32
C ASP A 43 4.88 -1.87 -0.90
N GLY A 44 3.91 -2.21 -1.76
CA GLY A 44 4.13 -3.06 -2.93
C GLY A 44 4.59 -4.49 -2.59
N GLY A 45 4.39 -4.96 -1.35
CA GLY A 45 4.81 -6.27 -0.88
C GLY A 45 6.27 -6.34 -0.43
N THR A 46 6.87 -5.20 -0.06
CA THR A 46 8.24 -5.13 0.46
C THR A 46 8.37 -5.75 1.86
N ALA A 47 7.35 -5.62 2.72
CA ALA A 47 7.33 -6.16 4.08
C ALA A 47 6.60 -7.51 4.20
N ALA A 48 6.15 -8.08 3.08
CA ALA A 48 5.31 -9.29 3.02
C ALA A 48 6.07 -10.56 2.65
#